data_AF-A0A838JL87-F1
#
_entry.id   AF-A0A838JL87-F1
#
_cell.length_a   1.000
_cell.length_b   1.000
_cell.length_c   1.000
_cell.angle_alpha   90.00
_cell.angle_beta   90.00
_cell.angle_gamma   90.00
#
_symmetry.space_group_name_H-M   'P 1'
#
loop_
_entity.id
_entity.type
_entity.pdbx_description
1 polymer ?
#
loop_
_entity_poly.entity_id
_entity_poly.type
_entity_poly.pdbx_seq_one_letter_code
_entity_poly.pdbx_strand_id
1 'polypeptide(L)' 'MAISELLVQTALKEISDPNTGKDYVTAKSARNIRIDGSDVTLDIVLGYPAKSQIERIRKQVLAKLKG' A
#
# COMPACT_ATOMS: atom_id res chain seq x y z
N MET A 1 -10.15 13.61 11.23
CA MET A 1 -10.74 12.38 10.68
C MET A 1 -9.91 11.21 11.19
N ALA A 2 -10.53 10.19 11.76
CA ALA A 2 -9.80 9.00 12.19
C ALA A 2 -9.41 8.20 10.94
N ILE A 3 -8.11 7.95 10.75
CA ILE A 3 -7.66 7.00 9.74
C ILE A 3 -8.11 5.62 10.20
N SER A 4 -8.86 4.91 9.35
CA SER A 4 -9.30 3.54 9.64
C SER A 4 -8.58 2.55 8.74
N GLU A 5 -8.44 1.33 9.20
CA GLU A 5 -7.81 0.26 8.42
C GLU A 5 -8.54 0.05 7.09
N LEU A 6 -9.87 0.15 7.10
CA LEU A 6 -10.69 0.08 5.91
C LEU A 6 -10.34 1.16 4.87
N LEU A 7 -10.02 2.38 5.33
CA LEU A 7 -9.64 3.48 4.45
C LEU A 7 -8.28 3.20 3.81
N VAL A 8 -7.32 2.70 4.61
CA VAL A 8 -6.00 2.28 4.10
C VAL A 8 -6.13 1.13 3.11
N GLN A 9 -6.91 0.09 3.43
CA GLN A 9 -7.14 -1.03 2.52
C GLN A 9 -7.82 -0.59 1.22
N THR A 10 -8.84 0.28 1.30
CA THR A 10 -9.50 0.84 0.10
C THR A 10 -8.51 1.61 -0.75
N ALA A 11 -7.69 2.47 -0.15
CA ALA A 11 -6.64 3.20 -0.85
C ALA A 11 -5.65 2.26 -1.54
N LEU A 12 -5.17 1.22 -0.85
CA LEU A 12 -4.25 0.22 -1.42
C LEU A 12 -4.88 -0.62 -2.54
N LYS A 13 -6.20 -0.81 -2.52
CA LYS A 13 -6.95 -1.54 -3.56
C LYS A 13 -7.06 -0.74 -4.86
N GLU A 14 -7.06 0.58 -4.80
CA GLU A 14 -7.04 1.45 -5.98
C GLU A 14 -5.65 1.54 -6.63
N ILE A 15 -4.61 1.09 -5.93
CA ILE A 15 -3.24 1.13 -6.42
C ILE A 15 -2.87 -0.24 -6.99
N SER A 16 -2.73 -0.30 -8.31
CA SER A 16 -2.27 -1.49 -9.02
C SER A 16 -0.75 -1.58 -9.07
N ASP A 17 -0.24 -2.79 -8.89
CA ASP A 17 1.15 -3.14 -9.09
C ASP A 17 1.49 -3.11 -10.59
N PRO A 18 2.57 -2.41 -11.01
CA PRO A 18 2.87 -2.21 -12.42
C PRO A 18 3.38 -3.47 -13.14
N ASN A 19 3.82 -4.50 -12.42
CA ASN A 19 4.36 -5.72 -13.02
C ASN A 19 3.30 -6.80 -13.16
N THR A 20 2.38 -6.87 -12.20
CA THR A 20 1.35 -7.93 -12.12
C THR A 20 -0.03 -7.45 -12.54
N GLY A 21 -0.26 -6.13 -12.59
CA GLY A 21 -1.56 -5.52 -12.88
C GLY A 21 -2.61 -5.72 -11.78
N LYS A 22 -2.25 -6.37 -10.66
CA LYS A 22 -3.14 -6.61 -9.52
C LYS A 22 -2.95 -5.54 -8.46
N ASP A 23 -4.01 -5.22 -7.74
CA ASP A 23 -3.89 -4.32 -6.58
C ASP A 23 -3.26 -5.02 -5.37
N TYR A 24 -2.70 -4.22 -4.45
CA TYR A 24 -1.95 -4.76 -3.31
C TYR A 24 -2.83 -5.51 -2.29
N VAL A 25 -4.15 -5.33 -2.32
CA VAL A 25 -5.08 -6.03 -1.44
C VAL A 25 -5.45 -7.39 -2.03
N THR A 26 -5.89 -7.43 -3.29
CA THR A 26 -6.23 -8.67 -4.01
C THR A 26 -5.01 -9.56 -4.20
N ALA A 27 -3.83 -8.97 -4.44
CA ALA A 27 -2.57 -9.71 -4.49
C ALA A 27 -2.09 -10.22 -3.11
N LYS A 28 -2.75 -9.84 -2.02
CA LYS A 28 -2.36 -10.15 -0.62
C LYS A 28 -0.93 -9.70 -0.30
N SER A 29 -0.51 -8.60 -0.94
CA SER A 29 0.80 -7.99 -0.81
C SER A 29 0.85 -7.03 0.38
N ALA A 30 -0.26 -6.35 0.69
CA ALA A 30 -0.36 -5.49 1.87
C ALA A 30 -0.50 -6.31 3.16
N ARG A 31 0.39 -6.09 4.12
CA ARG A 31 0.46 -6.80 5.41
C ARG A 31 0.80 -5.85 6.55
N ASN A 32 0.53 -6.30 7.78
CA ASN A 32 0.90 -5.61 9.03
C ASN A 32 0.45 -4.14 9.08
N ILE A 33 -0.75 -3.83 8.56
CA ILE A 33 -1.30 -2.48 8.60
C ILE A 33 -1.55 -2.09 10.06
N ARG A 34 -0.90 -1.03 10.50
CA ARG A 34 -1.02 -0.45 11.83
C ARG A 34 -1.30 1.03 11.70
N ILE A 35 -2.20 1.52 12.55
CA ILE A 35 -2.59 2.92 12.58
C ILE A 35 -2.38 3.39 14.02
N ASP A 36 -1.55 4.41 14.18
CA ASP A 36 -1.26 5.05 15.45
C ASP A 36 -1.58 6.55 15.32
N GLY A 37 -2.79 6.93 15.72
CA GLY A 37 -3.28 8.29 15.54
C GLY A 37 -3.32 8.71 14.07
N SER A 38 -2.35 9.52 13.65
CA SER A 38 -2.15 10.00 12.28
C SER A 38 -1.11 9.20 11.49
N ASP A 39 -0.35 8.32 12.15
CA ASP A 39 0.72 7.55 11.54
C ASP A 39 0.20 6.20 11.05
N VAL A 40 0.51 5.87 9.80
CA VAL A 40 0.15 4.59 9.17
C VAL A 40 1.42 3.84 8.83
N THR A 41 1.58 2.65 9.40
CA THR A 41 2.67 1.73 9.08
C THR A 41 2.09 0.50 8.38
N LEU A 42 2.69 0.09 7.28
CA LEU A 42 2.28 -1.12 6.55
C LEU A 42 3.45 -1.69 5.77
N ASP A 43 3.39 -3.00 5.53
CA ASP A 43 4.36 -3.73 4.73
C ASP A 43 3.76 -4.10 3.38
N ILE A 44 4.47 -3.79 2.29
CA ILE A 44 4.14 -4.28 0.94
C ILE A 44 5.13 -5.38 0.59
N VAL A 45 4.65 -6.62 0.59
CA VAL A 45 5.44 -7.79 0.22
C VAL A 45 5.19 -8.12 -1.25
N LEU A 46 6.24 -8.02 -2.05
CA LEU A 46 6.20 -8.33 -3.47
C LEU A 46 6.74 -9.75 -3.68
N GLY A 47 5.97 -10.60 -4.37
CA GLY A 47 6.37 -11.98 -4.67
C GLY A 47 7.45 -12.11 -5.74
N TYR A 48 8.18 -11.03 -6.04
CA TYR A 48 9.18 -10.95 -7.09
C TYR A 48 10.30 -9.96 -6.71
N PRO A 49 11.51 -10.07 -7.30
CA PRO A 49 12.59 -9.12 -7.06
C PRO A 49 12.23 -7.70 -7.53
N ALA A 50 12.09 -6.77 -6.60
CA ALA A 50 11.46 -5.46 -6.87
C ALA A 50 12.34 -4.23 -6.54
N LYS A 51 13.68 -4.38 -6.51
CA LYS A 51 14.61 -3.32 -6.06
C LYS A 51 14.34 -1.94 -6.69
N SER A 52 14.07 -1.87 -8.00
CA SER A 52 13.77 -0.62 -8.71
C SER A 52 12.36 -0.09 -8.48
N GLN A 53 11.44 -0.95 -8.06
CA GLN A 53 10.01 -0.64 -7.92
C GLN A 53 9.66 -0.17 -6.51
N ILE A 54 10.43 -0.56 -5.49
CA ILE A 54 10.15 -0.21 -4.08
C ILE A 54 9.91 1.30 -3.91
N GLU A 55 10.83 2.13 -4.42
CA GLU A 55 10.71 3.59 -4.29
C GLU A 55 9.50 4.15 -5.06
N ARG A 56 9.20 3.59 -6.24
CA ARG A 56 8.04 3.98 -7.04
C ARG A 56 6.73 3.66 -6.30
N ILE A 57 6.62 2.45 -5.77
CA ILE A 57 5.44 1.96 -5.05
C ILE A 57 5.27 2.76 -3.76
N ARG A 58 6.35 2.99 -3.01
CA ARG A 58 6.35 3.83 -1.80
C ARG A 58 5.80 5.22 -2.09
N LYS A 59 6.27 5.89 -3.14
CA LYS A 59 5.76 7.22 -3.53
C LYS A 59 4.28 7.18 -3.91
N GLN A 60 3.85 6.15 -4.63
CA GLN A 60 2.46 5.99 -5.05
C GLN A 60 1.52 5.78 -3.85
N VAL A 61 1.91 4.93 -2.90
CA VAL A 61 1.16 4.70 -1.65
C VAL A 61 1.12 5.97 -0.79
N LEU A 62 2.24 6.64 -0.61
CA LEU A 62 2.30 7.90 0.15
C LEU A 62 1.44 8.99 -0.48
N ALA A 63 1.47 9.14 -1.80
CA ALA A 63 0.64 10.11 -2.50
C ALA A 63 -0.86 9.83 -2.31
N LYS A 64 -1.25 8.55 -2.27
CA LYS A 64 -2.64 8.14 -2.09
C LYS A 64 -3.13 8.30 -0.65
N LEU A 65 -2.27 8.03 0.34
CA LEU A 65 -2.63 8.10 1.77
C LEU A 65 -2.50 9.50 2.38
N LYS A 66 -1.72 10.40 1.76
CA LYS A 66 -1.62 11.82 2.16
C LYS A 66 -2.68 12.72 1.51
N GLY A 67 -3.48 12.17 0.58
CA GLY A 67 -4.52 12.88 -0.16
C GLY A 67 -5.83 13.00 0.59
#